data_AF-A0A376ZTH5-F1
#
_entry.id   AF-A0A376ZTH5-F1
#
_cell.length_a   1.000
_cell.length_b   1.000
_cell.length_c   1.000
_cell.angle_alpha   90.00
_cell.angle_beta   90.00
_cell.angle_gamma   90.00
#
_symmetry.space_group_name_H-M   'P 1'
#
loop_
_entity.id
_entity.type
_entity.pdbx_description
1 polymer ?
#
loop_
_entity_poly.entity_id
_entity_poly.type
_entity_poly.pdbx_seq_one_letter_code
_entity_poly.pdbx_strand_id
1 'polypeptide(L)'
;MSEGELVDAFRHVSDAFEQTSETIGVRANNAINDMVRQRLLNRFTSEQAEGNAIYRLTPLGIGITDYYIRQREFSTLRLSMQLSIVAGELKRAADAAEEGGDEFHWHRNVYAPLKYSVAEIFDSIDLTQRLMDEQQQQVKGRYCPVAEQRLAGGDFQL
;
A
#
# COMPACT_ATOMS: atom_id res chain seq x y z
N MET A 1 -10.02 13.65 -7.59
CA MET A 1 -9.93 14.87 -6.78
C MET A 1 -9.80 16.07 -7.72
N SER A 2 -10.50 17.15 -7.45
CA SER A 2 -10.34 18.41 -8.20
C SER A 2 -9.04 19.13 -7.77
N GLU A 3 -8.64 20.15 -8.52
CA GLU A 3 -7.51 20.99 -8.11
C GLU A 3 -7.82 21.77 -6.82
N GLY A 4 -9.06 22.24 -6.68
CA GLY A 4 -9.52 22.93 -5.47
C GLY A 4 -9.40 22.08 -4.21
N GLU A 5 -9.83 20.81 -4.28
CA GLU A 5 -9.70 19.85 -3.16
C GLU A 5 -8.24 19.62 -2.76
N LEU A 6 -7.31 19.57 -3.73
CA LEU A 6 -5.88 19.39 -3.46
C LEU A 6 -5.26 20.62 -2.80
N VAL A 7 -5.62 21.82 -3.25
CA VAL A 7 -5.14 23.06 -2.66
C VAL A 7 -5.68 23.23 -1.23
N ASP A 8 -6.92 22.82 -0.98
CA ASP A 8 -7.50 22.85 0.35
C ASP A 8 -6.85 21.82 1.29
N ALA A 9 -6.61 20.60 0.82
CA ALA A 9 -5.84 19.61 1.55
C ALA A 9 -4.42 20.11 1.88
N PHE A 10 -3.76 20.78 0.93
CA PHE A 10 -2.45 21.39 1.15
C PHE A 10 -2.49 22.49 2.21
N ARG A 11 -3.58 23.29 2.26
CA ARG A 11 -3.78 24.32 3.29
C ARG A 11 -3.80 23.70 4.68
N HIS A 12 -4.56 22.64 4.90
CA HIS A 12 -4.59 21.95 6.20
C HIS A 12 -3.21 21.44 6.65
N VAL A 13 -2.42 20.89 5.72
CA VAL A 13 -1.04 20.49 6.03
C VAL A 13 -0.17 21.71 6.33
N SER A 14 -0.23 22.75 5.51
CA SER A 14 0.51 24.00 5.71
C SER A 14 0.25 24.63 7.09
N ASP A 15 -1.02 24.63 7.53
CA ASP A 15 -1.44 25.16 8.83
C ASP A 15 -0.91 24.30 9.99
N ALA A 16 -0.91 22.97 9.84
CA ALA A 16 -0.35 22.05 10.83
C ALA A 16 1.17 22.22 11.04
N PHE A 17 1.88 22.78 10.05
CA PHE A 17 3.30 23.10 10.12
C PHE A 17 3.58 24.59 10.38
N GLU A 18 2.57 25.38 10.77
CA GLU A 18 2.69 26.81 11.10
C GLU A 18 3.34 27.66 9.98
N GLN A 19 3.13 27.28 8.72
CA GLN A 19 3.73 27.98 7.58
C GLN A 19 2.95 29.24 7.18
N THR A 20 3.63 30.24 6.61
CA THR A 20 3.01 31.52 6.21
C THR A 20 1.86 31.34 5.22
N SER A 21 0.74 32.00 5.45
CA SER A 21 -0.49 31.87 4.66
C SER A 21 -0.47 32.60 3.31
N GLU A 22 0.33 33.68 3.19
CA GLU A 22 0.37 34.54 1.99
C GLU A 22 0.84 33.83 0.71
N THR A 23 1.61 32.74 0.83
CA THR A 23 2.19 32.03 -0.34
C THR A 23 1.61 30.63 -0.56
N ILE A 24 0.51 30.28 0.12
CA ILE A 24 -0.10 28.94 0.04
C ILE A 24 -0.42 28.54 -1.39
N GLY A 25 -1.03 29.43 -2.20
CA GLY A 25 -1.40 29.11 -3.58
C GLY A 25 -0.21 28.73 -4.46
N VAL A 26 0.91 29.46 -4.35
CA VAL A 26 2.12 29.18 -5.12
C VAL A 26 2.79 27.89 -4.64
N ARG A 27 2.88 27.69 -3.32
CA ARG A 27 3.47 26.46 -2.74
C ARG A 27 2.64 25.22 -3.06
N ALA A 28 1.31 25.30 -2.98
CA ALA A 28 0.40 24.21 -3.32
C ALA A 28 0.58 23.81 -4.80
N ASN A 29 0.61 24.78 -5.71
CA ASN A 29 0.84 24.50 -7.13
C ASN A 29 2.21 23.87 -7.39
N ASN A 30 3.27 24.36 -6.73
CA ASN A 30 4.60 23.76 -6.86
C ASN A 30 4.63 22.31 -6.33
N ALA A 31 4.01 22.06 -5.18
CA ALA A 31 3.92 20.73 -4.59
C ALA A 31 3.13 19.78 -5.49
N ILE A 32 1.96 20.18 -6.00
CA ILE A 32 1.14 19.37 -6.90
C ILE A 32 1.92 19.04 -8.19
N ASN A 33 2.60 20.03 -8.78
CA ASN A 33 3.42 19.82 -9.97
C ASN A 33 4.57 18.84 -9.72
N ASP A 34 5.23 18.93 -8.57
CA ASP A 34 6.29 17.99 -8.21
C ASP A 34 5.75 16.58 -7.95
N MET A 35 4.57 16.44 -7.33
CA MET A 35 3.89 15.15 -7.17
C MET A 35 3.55 14.50 -8.51
N VAL A 36 3.17 15.30 -9.52
CA VAL A 36 2.98 14.81 -10.90
C VAL A 36 4.32 14.41 -11.54
N ARG A 37 5.37 15.23 -11.40
CA ARG A 37 6.71 14.93 -11.93
C ARG A 37 7.31 13.65 -11.33
N GLN A 38 7.10 13.43 -10.04
CA GLN A 38 7.53 12.23 -9.31
C GLN A 38 6.64 11.01 -9.57
N ARG A 39 5.62 11.13 -10.44
CA ARG A 39 4.67 10.06 -10.79
C ARG A 39 3.88 9.55 -9.58
N LEU A 40 3.60 10.41 -8.60
CA LEU A 40 2.71 10.11 -7.48
C LEU A 40 1.26 10.45 -7.80
N LEU A 41 1.04 11.47 -8.66
CA LEU A 41 -0.26 11.87 -9.18
C LEU A 41 -0.30 11.87 -10.71
N ASN A 42 -1.43 11.48 -11.28
CA ASN A 42 -1.79 11.72 -12.67
C ASN A 42 -2.72 12.92 -12.75
N ARG A 43 -2.47 13.83 -13.70
CA ARG A 43 -3.32 14.98 -14.02
C ARG A 43 -4.11 14.73 -15.30
N PHE A 44 -5.42 14.90 -15.23
CA PHE A 44 -6.33 14.85 -16.37
C PHE A 44 -7.00 16.21 -16.55
N THR A 45 -7.00 16.77 -17.76
CA THR A 45 -7.71 18.01 -18.07
C THR A 45 -9.21 17.72 -18.19
N SER A 46 -10.04 18.49 -17.50
CA SER A 46 -11.50 18.29 -17.48
C SER A 46 -12.20 19.63 -17.29
N GLU A 47 -12.90 20.13 -18.32
CA GLU A 47 -13.62 21.40 -18.30
C GLU A 47 -14.83 21.43 -17.35
N GLN A 48 -15.32 20.26 -16.92
CA GLN A 48 -16.43 20.14 -15.97
C GLN A 48 -16.01 20.17 -14.50
N ALA A 49 -14.71 20.10 -14.21
CA ALA A 49 -14.19 20.03 -12.84
C ALA A 49 -13.66 21.39 -12.37
N GLU A 50 -13.83 21.70 -11.09
CA GLU A 50 -13.28 22.92 -10.49
C GLU A 50 -11.74 22.97 -10.64
N GLY A 51 -11.22 24.04 -11.25
CA GLY A 51 -9.81 24.15 -11.63
C GLY A 51 -9.43 23.48 -12.94
N ASN A 52 -10.41 23.04 -13.74
CA ASN A 52 -10.22 22.42 -15.07
C ASN A 52 -9.33 21.16 -15.08
N ALA A 53 -9.07 20.55 -13.92
CA ALA A 53 -8.18 19.42 -13.78
C ALA A 53 -8.67 18.45 -12.71
N ILE A 54 -8.50 17.16 -12.99
CA ILE A 54 -8.76 16.05 -12.08
C ILE A 54 -7.44 15.32 -11.81
N TYR A 55 -7.16 15.08 -10.54
CA TYR A 55 -5.99 14.36 -10.08
C TYR A 55 -6.36 12.99 -9.51
N ARG A 56 -5.53 11.98 -9.80
CA ARG A 56 -5.63 10.62 -9.28
C ARG A 56 -4.27 10.13 -8.80
N LEU A 57 -4.25 9.40 -7.68
CA LEU A 57 -3.05 8.68 -7.24
C LEU A 57 -2.65 7.65 -8.30
N THR A 58 -1.36 7.58 -8.59
CA THR A 58 -0.79 6.51 -9.40
C THR A 58 -0.68 5.22 -8.58
N PRO A 59 -0.41 4.05 -9.18
CA PRO A 59 -0.12 2.84 -8.42
C PRO A 59 1.04 3.01 -7.40
N LEU A 60 2.05 3.83 -7.75
CA LEU A 60 3.13 4.18 -6.82
C LEU A 60 2.62 5.05 -5.67
N GLY A 61 1.84 6.08 -5.97
CA GLY A 61 1.22 6.94 -4.96
C GLY A 61 0.35 6.14 -4.00
N ILE A 62 -0.51 5.25 -4.52
CA ILE A 62 -1.34 4.35 -3.73
C ILE A 62 -0.45 3.48 -2.84
N GLY A 63 0.58 2.82 -3.38
CA GLY A 63 1.47 1.95 -2.61
C GLY A 63 2.14 2.65 -1.43
N ILE A 64 2.66 3.86 -1.64
CA ILE A 64 3.27 4.68 -0.58
C ILE A 64 2.22 5.08 0.47
N THR A 65 1.07 5.59 0.04
CA THR A 65 0.02 6.03 0.99
C THR A 65 -0.59 4.87 1.76
N ASP A 66 -0.78 3.71 1.13
CA ASP A 66 -1.33 2.51 1.76
C ASP A 66 -0.39 1.92 2.80
N TYR A 67 0.93 2.16 2.68
CA TYR A 67 1.91 1.78 3.69
C TYR A 67 1.71 2.58 4.99
N TYR A 68 1.51 3.90 4.89
CA TYR A 68 1.42 4.77 6.07
C TYR A 68 0.01 4.89 6.66
N ILE A 69 -1.04 4.83 5.84
CA ILE A 69 -2.42 5.11 6.29
C ILE A 69 -3.12 3.84 6.79
N ARG A 70 -2.85 2.68 6.20
CA ARG A 70 -3.55 1.45 6.60
C ARG A 70 -2.88 0.86 7.84
N GLN A 71 -3.61 0.82 8.95
CA GLN A 71 -3.30 -0.10 10.05
C GLN A 71 -3.50 -1.52 9.56
N ARG A 72 -2.40 -2.21 9.22
CA ARG A 72 -2.44 -3.59 8.76
C ARG A 72 -2.18 -4.51 9.95
N GLU A 73 -3.25 -5.03 10.51
CA GLU A 73 -3.14 -6.10 11.51
C GLU A 73 -2.87 -7.44 10.81
N PHE A 74 -1.83 -8.13 11.30
CA PHE A 74 -1.60 -9.50 10.89
C PHE A 74 -2.73 -10.39 11.43
N SER A 75 -3.28 -11.23 10.56
CA SER A 75 -4.34 -12.18 10.92
C SER A 75 -4.04 -13.54 10.33
N THR A 76 -3.86 -14.53 11.20
CA THR A 76 -3.69 -15.94 10.81
C THR A 76 -4.92 -16.47 10.06
N LEU A 77 -6.12 -16.01 10.42
CA LEU A 77 -7.35 -16.34 9.71
C LEU A 77 -7.31 -15.82 8.27
N ARG A 78 -6.88 -14.56 8.06
CA ARG A 78 -6.74 -13.98 6.72
C ARG A 78 -5.74 -14.77 5.87
N LEU A 79 -4.58 -15.12 6.43
CA LEU A 79 -3.58 -15.94 5.75
C LEU A 79 -4.14 -17.32 5.38
N SER A 80 -4.84 -17.98 6.30
CA SER A 80 -5.47 -19.28 6.05
C SER A 80 -6.49 -19.24 4.92
N MET A 81 -7.32 -18.19 4.88
CA MET A 81 -8.26 -17.97 3.77
C MET A 81 -7.54 -17.76 2.44
N GLN A 82 -6.47 -16.95 2.41
CA GLN A 82 -5.68 -16.72 1.18
C GLN A 82 -5.05 -18.01 0.65
N LEU A 83 -4.46 -18.83 1.53
CA LEU A 83 -3.89 -20.11 1.15
C LEU A 83 -4.95 -21.10 0.65
N SER A 84 -6.14 -21.11 1.26
CA SER A 84 -7.26 -21.94 0.80
C SER A 84 -7.71 -21.57 -0.62
N ILE A 85 -7.82 -20.27 -0.93
CA ILE A 85 -8.16 -19.78 -2.26
C ILE A 85 -7.08 -20.19 -3.27
N VAL A 86 -5.80 -19.98 -2.95
CA VAL A 86 -4.67 -20.35 -3.81
C VAL A 86 -4.63 -21.85 -4.09
N ALA A 87 -4.85 -22.68 -3.07
CA ALA A 87 -4.88 -24.13 -3.25
C ALA A 87 -6.01 -24.56 -4.21
N GLY A 88 -7.18 -23.94 -4.11
CA GLY A 88 -8.29 -24.17 -5.02
C GLY A 88 -7.99 -23.76 -6.46
N GLU A 89 -7.40 -22.59 -6.67
CA GLU A 89 -7.00 -22.11 -8.01
C GLU A 89 -5.89 -22.97 -8.62
N LEU A 90 -4.88 -23.34 -7.83
CA LEU A 90 -3.79 -24.20 -8.27
C LEU A 90 -4.30 -25.57 -8.69
N LYS A 91 -5.22 -26.16 -7.91
CA LYS A 91 -5.81 -27.45 -8.26
C LYS A 91 -6.56 -27.38 -9.59
N ARG A 92 -7.41 -26.37 -9.77
CA ARG A 92 -8.14 -26.18 -11.04
C ARG A 92 -7.20 -25.97 -12.23
N ALA A 93 -6.15 -25.18 -12.05
CA ALA A 93 -5.16 -24.94 -13.09
C ALA A 93 -4.35 -26.21 -13.42
N ALA A 94 -4.04 -27.04 -12.41
CA ALA A 94 -3.37 -28.33 -12.59
C ALA A 94 -4.26 -29.33 -13.33
N ASP A 95 -5.51 -29.51 -12.89
CA ASP A 95 -6.48 -30.39 -13.54
C ASP A 95 -6.69 -29.96 -15.01
N ALA A 96 -6.85 -28.67 -15.28
CA ALA A 96 -6.99 -28.14 -16.64
C ALA A 96 -5.71 -28.30 -17.50
N ALA A 97 -4.53 -28.27 -16.88
CA ALA A 97 -3.27 -28.52 -17.59
C ALA A 97 -3.10 -29.99 -17.96
N GLU A 98 -3.56 -30.92 -17.11
CA GLU A 98 -3.57 -32.37 -17.40
C GLU A 98 -4.57 -32.74 -18.50
N GLU A 99 -5.76 -32.11 -18.50
CA GLU A 99 -6.76 -32.28 -19.57
C GLU A 99 -6.24 -31.84 -20.94
N GLY A 100 -5.29 -30.90 -20.96
CA GLY A 100 -4.76 -30.30 -22.19
C GLY A 100 -5.82 -29.52 -22.97
N GLY A 101 -5.49 -29.08 -24.17
CA GLY A 101 -6.41 -28.30 -25.00
C GLY A 101 -5.72 -27.45 -26.05
N ASP A 102 -6.49 -26.54 -26.62
CA ASP A 102 -5.99 -25.54 -27.57
C ASP A 102 -5.30 -24.37 -26.85
N GLU A 103 -4.72 -23.45 -27.63
CA GLU A 103 -4.02 -22.28 -27.10
C GLU A 103 -4.92 -21.41 -26.20
N PHE A 104 -6.20 -21.29 -26.56
CA PHE A 104 -7.17 -20.55 -25.76
C PHE A 104 -7.42 -21.21 -24.40
N HIS A 105 -7.57 -22.53 -24.36
CA HIS A 105 -7.69 -23.31 -23.11
C HIS A 105 -6.48 -23.09 -22.21
N TRP A 106 -5.26 -23.22 -22.75
CA TRP A 106 -4.03 -22.98 -21.98
C TRP A 106 -3.95 -21.55 -21.43
N HIS A 107 -4.25 -20.55 -22.27
CA HIS A 107 -4.19 -19.16 -21.86
C HIS A 107 -5.23 -18.85 -20.78
N ARG A 108 -6.46 -19.37 -20.94
CA ARG A 108 -7.61 -19.04 -20.08
C ARG A 108 -7.64 -19.83 -18.79
N ASN A 109 -7.32 -21.12 -18.82
CA ASN A 109 -7.56 -22.04 -17.70
C ASN A 109 -6.30 -22.40 -16.93
N VAL A 110 -5.11 -22.19 -17.51
CA VAL A 110 -3.83 -22.47 -16.83
C VAL A 110 -3.06 -21.18 -16.59
N TYR A 111 -2.73 -20.43 -17.65
CA TYR A 111 -1.90 -19.22 -17.52
C TYR A 111 -2.61 -18.11 -16.74
N ALA A 112 -3.84 -17.74 -17.13
CA ALA A 112 -4.53 -16.61 -16.51
C ALA A 112 -4.79 -16.80 -15.00
N PRO A 113 -5.26 -17.97 -14.50
CA PRO A 113 -5.41 -18.19 -13.06
C PRO A 113 -4.08 -18.10 -12.31
N LEU A 114 -3.01 -18.66 -12.87
CA LEU A 114 -1.69 -18.59 -12.25
C LEU A 114 -1.14 -17.16 -12.22
N LYS A 115 -1.27 -16.42 -13.34
CA LYS A 115 -0.66 -15.10 -13.50
C LYS A 115 -1.41 -13.99 -12.78
N TYR A 116 -2.74 -14.03 -12.77
CA TYR A 116 -3.56 -12.92 -12.28
C TYR A 116 -4.27 -13.19 -10.95
N SER A 117 -4.31 -14.45 -10.49
CA SER A 117 -4.91 -14.80 -9.20
C SER A 117 -3.84 -15.34 -8.24
N VAL A 118 -3.19 -16.45 -8.59
CA VAL A 118 -2.22 -17.09 -7.68
C VAL A 118 -1.02 -16.18 -7.39
N ALA A 119 -0.44 -15.56 -8.42
CA ALA A 119 0.68 -14.63 -8.25
C ALA A 119 0.31 -13.43 -7.35
N GLU A 120 -0.85 -12.81 -7.57
CA GLU A 120 -1.33 -11.67 -6.78
C GLU A 120 -1.57 -12.04 -5.31
N ILE A 121 -2.11 -13.24 -5.04
CA ILE A 121 -2.31 -13.69 -3.66
C ILE A 121 -0.95 -13.94 -2.98
N PHE A 122 0.03 -14.52 -3.69
CA PHE A 122 1.38 -14.68 -3.14
C PHE A 122 2.05 -13.34 -2.87
N ASP A 123 1.95 -12.37 -3.78
CA ASP A 123 2.48 -11.02 -3.56
C ASP A 123 1.82 -10.35 -2.33
N SER A 124 0.51 -10.55 -2.14
CA SER A 124 -0.18 -10.09 -0.93
C SER A 124 0.29 -10.80 0.35
N ILE A 125 0.66 -12.08 0.28
CA ILE A 125 1.18 -12.82 1.43
C ILE A 125 2.60 -12.34 1.76
N ASP A 126 3.47 -12.20 0.76
CA ASP A 126 4.84 -11.65 0.92
C ASP A 126 4.80 -10.27 1.58
N LEU A 127 3.94 -9.38 1.09
CA LEU A 127 3.77 -8.05 1.68
C LEU A 127 3.29 -8.13 3.14
N THR A 128 2.42 -9.08 3.46
CA THR A 128 1.94 -9.28 4.85
C THR A 128 3.05 -9.81 5.76
N GLN A 129 3.95 -10.65 5.24
CA GLN A 129 5.12 -11.12 6.00
C GLN A 129 6.10 -9.98 6.29
N ARG A 130 6.42 -9.13 5.31
CA ARG A 130 7.27 -7.94 5.53
C ARG A 130 6.70 -7.02 6.62
N LEU A 131 5.39 -6.84 6.64
CA LEU A 131 4.72 -6.06 7.69
C LEU A 131 4.81 -6.73 9.07
N MET A 132 4.72 -8.06 9.14
CA MET A 132 4.97 -8.79 10.39
C MET A 132 6.41 -8.55 10.87
N ASP A 133 7.39 -8.58 9.98
CA ASP A 133 8.79 -8.35 10.33
C ASP A 133 9.01 -6.94 10.88
N GLU A 134 8.39 -5.92 10.27
CA GLU A 134 8.41 -4.55 10.79
C GLU A 134 7.76 -4.44 12.17
N GLN A 135 6.63 -5.11 12.38
CA GLN A 135 5.97 -5.16 13.69
C GLN A 135 6.86 -5.84 14.74
N GLN A 136 7.54 -6.94 14.39
CA GLN A 136 8.50 -7.61 15.27
C GLN A 136 9.69 -6.71 15.60
N GLN A 137 10.21 -5.95 14.63
CA GLN A 137 11.26 -4.97 14.87
C GLN A 137 10.79 -3.84 15.80
N GLN A 138 9.56 -3.34 15.61
CA GLN A 138 8.98 -2.32 16.49
C GLN A 138 8.83 -2.86 17.93
N VAL A 139 8.30 -4.08 18.08
CA VAL A 139 8.22 -4.79 19.37
C VAL A 139 9.60 -4.88 20.02
N LYS A 140 10.61 -5.39 19.29
CA LYS A 140 11.99 -5.47 19.79
C LYS A 140 12.53 -4.09 20.21
N GLY A 141 12.31 -3.06 19.40
CA GLY A 141 12.72 -1.69 19.69
C GLY A 141 12.06 -1.08 20.93
N ARG A 142 10.83 -1.50 21.27
CA ARG A 142 10.19 -1.09 22.54
C ARG A 142 10.74 -1.83 23.75
N TYR A 143 10.97 -3.13 23.62
CA TYR A 143 11.36 -3.96 24.78
C TYR A 143 12.86 -3.93 25.05
N CYS A 144 13.71 -3.69 24.06
CA CYS A 144 15.16 -3.66 24.23
C CYS A 144 15.61 -2.55 25.20
N PRO A 145 15.16 -1.28 25.07
CA PRO A 145 15.53 -0.22 26.01
C PRO A 145 14.95 -0.45 27.42
N VAL A 146 13.76 -1.05 27.51
CA VAL A 146 13.12 -1.41 28.79
C VAL A 146 13.91 -2.52 29.50
N ALA A 147 14.36 -3.53 28.75
CA ALA A 147 15.22 -4.58 29.28
C ALA A 147 16.58 -4.01 29.71
N GLU A 148 17.17 -3.11 28.92
CA GLU A 148 18.44 -2.46 29.22
C GLU A 148 18.35 -1.57 30.48
N GLN A 149 17.29 -0.78 30.62
CA GLN A 149 17.02 -0.01 31.85
C GLN A 149 16.84 -0.92 33.08
N ARG A 150 16.18 -2.06 32.92
CA ARG A 150 15.96 -3.02 34.02
C ARG A 150 17.23 -3.77 34.41
N LEU A 151 18.10 -4.07 33.46
CA LEU A 151 19.42 -4.66 33.69
C LEU A 151 20.42 -3.63 34.28
N ALA A 152 20.35 -2.37 33.84
CA ALA A 152 21.18 -1.28 34.38
C ALA A 152 20.72 -0.79 35.76
N GLY A 153 19.43 -0.95 36.09
CA GLY A 153 18.81 -0.49 37.33
C GLY A 153 18.99 -1.41 38.55
N GLY A 154 19.56 -2.60 38.41
CA GLY A 154 19.98 -3.44 39.55
C GLY A 154 18.88 -4.07 40.42
N ASP A 155 17.59 -3.94 40.08
CA ASP A 155 16.50 -4.62 40.80
C ASP A 155 16.29 -6.06 40.29
N PHE A 156 17.22 -6.95 40.63
CA PHE A 156 16.95 -8.39 40.73
C PHE A 156 16.86 -8.74 42.22
N GLN A 157 15.69 -8.50 42.82
CA GLN A 157 15.34 -9.23 44.05
C GLN A 157 14.90 -10.64 43.63
N LEU A 158 15.69 -11.64 44.02
CA LEU A 158 15.36 -13.07 43.98
C LEU A 158 14.26 -13.39 45.00
#